data_AF-A0A9E2PS95-F1
#
_entry.id   AF-A0A9E2PS95-F1
#
_cell.length_a   1.000
_cell.length_b   1.000
_cell.length_c   1.000
_cell.angle_alpha   90.00
_cell.angle_beta   90.00
_cell.angle_gamma   90.00
#
_symmetry.space_group_name_H-M   'P 1'
#
loop_
_entity.id
_entity.type
_entity.pdbx_description
1 polymer ?
#
loop_
_entity_poly.entity_id
_entity_poly.type
_entity_poly.pdbx_seq_one_letter_code
_entity_poly.pdbx_strand_id
1 'polypeptide(L)' 'GLHPQGTIVERNREIVDREAYRETHLSEGDVLELVRLVGGG' A
#
# COMPACT_ATOMS: atom_id res chain seq x y z
N GLY A 1 -15.55 -4.32 2.88
CA GLY A 1 -14.77 -3.48 1.95
C GLY A 1 -13.36 -3.27 2.47
N LEU A 2 -12.49 -2.62 1.71
CA LEU A 2 -11.19 -2.14 2.20
C LEU A 2 -11.42 -0.97 3.16
N HIS A 3 -10.69 -0.93 4.29
CA HIS A 3 -10.73 0.18 5.24
C HIS A 3 -9.49 1.02 5.00
N PRO A 4 -9.59 2.20 4.33
CA PRO A 4 -8.41 2.93 3.90
C PRO A 4 -7.43 3.20 5.04
N GLN A 5 -7.92 3.53 6.23
CA GLN A 5 -7.12 3.84 7.44
C GLN A 5 -6.33 2.63 7.97
N GLY A 6 -6.85 1.41 7.80
CA GLY A 6 -6.21 0.17 8.26
C GLY A 6 -5.48 -0.60 7.16
N THR A 7 -5.46 -0.07 5.94
CA THR A 7 -4.78 -0.69 4.78
C THR A 7 -3.47 0.02 4.52
N ILE A 8 -2.39 -0.77 4.46
CA ILE A 8 -1.06 -0.34 4.02
C ILE A 8 -0.97 -0.62 2.52
N VAL A 9 -0.34 0.29 1.77
CA VAL A 9 -0.06 0.11 0.36
C VAL A 9 1.42 -0.21 0.20
N GLU A 10 1.73 -1.30 -0.49
CA GLU A 10 3.07 -1.60 -0.95
C GLU A 10 3.15 -1.47 -2.47
N ARG A 11 4.27 -0.96 -2.97
CA ARG A 11 4.66 -0.97 -4.37
C ARG A 11 5.98 -1.71 -4.49
N ASN A 12 5.99 -2.80 -5.25
CA ASN A 12 7.19 -3.62 -5.46
C ASN A 12 7.88 -4.07 -4.16
N ARG A 13 7.08 -4.44 -3.13
CA ARG A 13 7.50 -4.82 -1.77
C ARG A 13 8.06 -3.69 -0.90
N GLU A 14 7.87 -2.44 -1.32
CA GLU A 14 8.19 -1.26 -0.53
C GLU A 14 6.90 -0.58 -0.07
N ILE A 15 6.80 -0.27 1.23
CA ILE A 15 5.65 0.46 1.76
C ILE A 15 5.66 1.88 1.20
N VAL A 16 4.51 2.33 0.69
CA VAL A 16 4.30 3.70 0.24
C VAL A 16 3.61 4.49 1.35
N ASP A 17 4.25 5.55 1.82
CA ASP A 17 3.63 6.48 2.76
C ASP A 17 2.41 7.17 2.12
N ARG A 18 1.35 7.35 2.90
CA ARG A 18 0.09 7.94 2.42
C ARG A 18 0.26 9.34 1.85
N GLU A 19 1.17 10.10 2.43
CA GLU A 19 1.51 11.47 2.01
C GLU A 19 2.11 11.49 0.61
N ALA A 20 2.84 10.43 0.24
CA ALA A 20 3.51 10.28 -1.05
C ALA A 20 2.59 9.77 -2.18
N TYR A 21 1.33 9.43 -1.92
CA TYR A 21 0.44 8.83 -2.94
C TYR A 21 0.24 9.71 -4.16
N ARG A 22 0.20 11.04 -4.00
CA ARG A 22 0.04 11.96 -5.13
C ARG A 22 1.28 12.06 -6.00
N GLU A 23 2.44 11.76 -5.44
CA GLU A 23 3.74 11.89 -6.08
C GLU A 23 4.27 10.55 -6.60
N THR A 24 3.73 9.44 -6.07
CA THR A 24 4.10 8.09 -6.47
C THR A 24 3.44 7.75 -7.79
N HIS A 25 4.19 7.93 -8.88
CA HIS A 25 3.77 7.51 -10.21
C HIS A 25 3.88 5.99 -10.37
N LEU A 26 2.82 5.39 -10.91
CA LEU A 26 2.82 3.98 -11.31
C LEU A 26 3.37 3.84 -12.73
N SER A 27 4.12 2.78 -12.95
CA SER A 27 4.61 2.36 -14.25
C SER A 27 4.08 0.98 -14.59
N GLU A 28 4.01 0.66 -15.88
CA GLU A 28 3.67 -0.69 -16.31
C GLU A 28 4.64 -1.71 -15.69
N GLY A 29 4.09 -2.80 -15.15
CA GLY A 29 4.86 -3.83 -14.45
C GLY A 29 5.01 -3.61 -12.94
N ASP A 30 4.62 -2.46 -12.40
CA ASP A 30 4.55 -2.28 -10.94
C ASP A 30 3.51 -3.22 -10.32
N VAL A 31 3.88 -3.80 -9.19
CA VAL A 31 2.99 -4.63 -8.38
C VAL A 31 2.58 -3.86 -7.14
N LEU A 32 1.27 -3.69 -6.96
CA LEU A 32 0.69 -3.10 -5.75
C LEU A 32 0.07 -4.16 -4.85
N GLU A 33 0.38 -4.10 -3.57
CA GLU A 33 -0.20 -4.98 -2.55
C GLU A 33 -0.92 -4.13 -1.50
N LEU A 34 -2.14 -4.54 -1.15
CA LEU A 34 -2.98 -3.88 -0.14
C LEU A 34 -3.08 -4.76 1.09
N VAL A 35 -2.18 -4.53 2.04
CA VAL A 35 -2.04 -5.40 3.21
C VAL A 35 -2.77 -4.81 4.41
N ARG A 36 -3.26 -5.69 5.28
CA ARG A 36 -3.77 -5.33 6.60
C ARG A 36 -2.97 -6.13 7.62
N LEU A 37 -2.42 -5.43 8.61
CA LEU A 37 -1.80 -6.12 9.74
C LEU A 37 -2.89 -6.84 10.51
N VAL A 38 -2.87 -8.17 10.47
CA VAL A 38 -3.66 -9.00 11.37
C VAL A 38 -2.77 -9.31 12.57
N GLY A 39 -2.95 -8.57 13.66
CA GLY A 39 -2.27 -8.87 14.92
C GLY A 39 -2.76 -10.23 15.43
N GLY A 40 -1.92 -11.25 15.36
CA GLY A 40 -2.13 -12.50 16.07
C GLY A 40 -1.67 -12.32 17.51
N GLY A 41 -2.63 -12.22 18.43
CA GLY A 41 -2.42 -12.68 19.81
C GLY A 41 -2.57 -14.19 19.87
#